data_AF-A0A0B1SZE7-F1
#
_entry.id   AF-A0A0B1SZE7-F1
#
_cell.length_a   1.000
_cell.length_b   1.000
_cell.length_c   1.000
_cell.angle_alpha   90.00
_cell.angle_beta   90.00
_cell.angle_gamma   90.00
#
_symmetry.space_group_name_H-M   'P 1'
#
loop_
_entity.id
_entity.type
_entity.pdbx_description
1 polymer ?
#
loop_
_entity_poly.entity_id
_entity_poly.type
_entity_poly.pdbx_seq_one_letter_code
_entity_poly.pdbx_strand_id
1 'polypeptide(L)' 'MESQVRMNYSQEVEAAVNKQINIEMYASNVYLSMSIYFDRDDVALPHVAK' A
#
# COMPACT_ATOMS: atom_id res chain seq x y z
N MET A 1 7.67 28.13 -2.62
CA MET A 1 6.29 28.49 -3.01
C MET A 1 5.37 27.58 -2.21
N GLU A 2 4.51 28.15 -1.37
CA GLU A 2 3.55 27.35 -0.61
C GLU A 2 2.31 27.07 -1.44
N SER A 3 1.70 25.91 -1.20
CA SER A 3 0.44 25.53 -1.86
C SER A 3 -0.68 26.48 -1.43
N GLN A 4 -1.37 27.08 -2.41
CA GLN A 4 -2.48 28.02 -2.15
C GLN A 4 -3.68 27.36 -1.46
N VAL A 5 -3.75 26.03 -1.46
CA VAL A 5 -4.87 25.26 -0.87
C VAL A 5 -4.55 24.69 0.52
N ARG A 6 -3.32 24.91 1.04
CA ARG A 6 -2.91 24.35 2.32
C ARG A 6 -3.55 25.12 3.48
N MET A 7 -4.53 24.52 4.14
CA MET A 7 -5.23 25.10 5.29
C MET A 7 -5.18 24.13 6.48
N ASN A 8 -4.69 24.58 7.64
CA ASN A 8 -4.60 23.78 8.88
C ASN A 8 -3.88 22.42 8.73
N TYR A 9 -2.97 22.28 7.76
CA TYR A 9 -2.26 21.03 7.47
C TYR A 9 -0.80 21.14 7.94
N SER A 10 -0.49 20.63 9.13
CA SER A 10 0.87 20.69 9.68
C SER A 10 1.84 19.82 8.88
N GLN A 11 3.13 20.12 8.96
CA GLN A 11 4.16 19.32 8.29
C GLN A 11 4.27 17.90 8.87
N GLU A 12 3.95 17.72 10.16
CA GLU A 12 3.94 16.41 10.81
C GLU A 12 2.85 15.50 10.22
N VAL A 13 1.64 16.02 10.02
CA VAL A 13 0.55 15.27 9.39
C VAL A 13 0.91 14.92 7.94
N GLU A 14 1.52 15.84 7.21
CA GLU A 14 2.00 15.57 5.85
C GLU A 14 3.04 14.44 5.79
N ALA A 15 4.01 14.45 6.70
CA ALA A 15 5.00 13.39 6.80
C ALA A 15 4.36 12.04 7.20
N ALA A 16 3.38 12.06 8.11
CA ALA A 16 2.65 10.86 8.51
C ALA A 16 1.83 10.27 7.35
N VAL A 17 1.17 11.10 6.56
CA VAL A 17 0.43 10.67 5.35
C VAL A 17 1.39 10.03 4.34
N ASN A 18 2.54 10.67 4.06
CA ASN A 18 3.54 10.11 3.16
C ASN A 18 4.09 8.76 3.67
N LYS A 19 4.27 8.61 4.98
CA LYS A 19 4.66 7.33 5.58
C LYS A 19 3.57 6.29 5.41
N GLN A 20 2.30 6.64 5.65
CA GLN A 20 1.17 5.72 5.48
C GLN A 20 1.03 5.26 4.03
N ILE A 21 1.16 6.16 3.06
CA ILE A 21 1.14 5.82 1.62
C ILE A 21 2.17 4.74 1.31
N ASN A 22 3.40 4.87 1.82
CA ASN A 22 4.44 3.86 1.63
C ASN A 22 4.10 2.52 2.29
N ILE A 23 3.48 2.53 3.48
CA ILE A 23 3.05 1.31 4.17
C ILE A 23 1.96 0.60 3.35
N GLU A 24 0.97 1.32 2.84
CA GLU A 24 -0.08 0.75 2.00
C GLU A 24 0.47 0.21 0.68
N MET A 25 1.42 0.93 0.07
CA MET A 25 2.08 0.47 -1.16
C MET A 25 2.89 -0.81 -0.92
N TYR A 26 3.56 -0.92 0.24
CA TYR A 26 4.25 -2.14 0.64
C TYR A 26 3.26 -3.28 0.88
N ALA A 27 2.18 -3.05 1.63
CA ALA A 27 1.14 -4.04 1.89
C ALA A 27 0.50 -4.55 0.59
N SER A 28 0.22 -3.65 -0.36
CA SER A 28 -0.30 -4.00 -1.69
C SER A 28 0.66 -4.92 -2.46
N ASN A 29 1.96 -4.62 -2.46
CA ASN A 29 2.96 -5.48 -3.09
C ASN A 29 3.06 -6.86 -2.41
N VAL A 30 2.99 -6.90 -1.08
CA VAL A 30 2.98 -8.17 -0.34
C VAL A 30 1.76 -9.00 -0.71
N TYR A 31 0.55 -8.43 -0.67
CA TYR A 31 -0.67 -9.17 -1.04
C TYR A 31 -0.66 -9.62 -2.50
N LEU A 32 -0.13 -8.81 -3.42
CA LEU A 32 0.04 -9.21 -4.82
C LEU A 32 0.99 -10.42 -4.93
N SER A 33 2.14 -10.37 -4.25
CA SER A 33 3.09 -11.50 -4.23
C SER A 33 2.47 -12.76 -3.63
N MET A 34 1.63 -12.63 -2.60
CA MET A 34 0.91 -13.74 -1.99
C MET A 34 -0.11 -14.33 -2.98
N SER A 35 -0.88 -13.49 -3.67
CA SER A 35 -1.83 -13.94 -4.69
C SER A 35 -1.12 -14.76 -5.77
N ILE A 36 0.00 -14.26 -6.30
CA ILE A 36 0.81 -14.97 -7.31
C ILE A 36 1.40 -16.28 -6.74
N TYR A 37 1.81 -16.31 -5.47
CA TYR A 37 2.34 -17.52 -4.84
C TYR A 37 1.27 -18.62 -4.73
N PHE A 38 0.05 -18.27 -4.32
CA PHE A 38 -1.04 -19.23 -4.13
C PHE A 38 -1.67 -19.72 -5.45
N ASP A 39 -1.45 -18.99 -6.55
CA ASP A 39 -1.90 -19.36 -7.91
C ASP A 39 -0.99 -20.39 -8.60
N ARG A 40 0.21 -20.66 -8.07
CA ARG A 40 1.13 -21.64 -8.68
C ARG A 40 0.56 -23.05 -8.65
N ASP A 41 0.83 -23.83 -9.70
CA ASP A 41 0.34 -25.21 -9.86
C ASP A 41 0.77 -26.15 -8.71
N ASP A 42 1.92 -25.90 -8.07
CA ASP A 42 2.44 -26.69 -6.95
C ASP A 42 1.83 -26.34 -5.59
N VAL A 43 1.21 -25.15 -5.48
CA VAL A 43 0.48 -24.70 -4.27
C VAL A 43 -1.02 -24.91 -4.46
N ALA A 44 -1.56 -24.48 -5.60
CA ALA A 44 -2.94 -24.67 -6.06
C ALA A 44 -4.01 -24.33 -5.01
N LEU A 45 -3.91 -23.14 -4.38
CA LEU A 45 -4.89 -22.61 -3.43
C LEU A 45 -5.68 -21.43 -4.02
N PRO A 46 -6.53 -21.65 -5.04
CA PRO A 46 -7.16 -20.60 -5.84
C PRO A 46 -8.13 -19.71 -5.04
N HIS A 47 -8.68 -20.22 -3.94
CA HIS A 47 -9.56 -19.44 -3.06
C HIS A 47 -8.79 -18.46 -2.15
N VAL A 48 -7.48 -18.65 -1.99
CA VAL A 48 -6.59 -17.74 -1.23
C VAL A 48 -5.91 -16.75 -2.18
N ALA A 49 -5.72 -17.13 -3.44
CA ALA A 49 -5.13 -16.28 -4.47
C ALA A 49 -6.06 -15.15 -4.96
N LYS A 50 -7.37 -15.24 -4.69
CA LYS A 50 -8.42 -14.39 -5.25
C LYS A 50 -8.89 -13.27 -4.32
#